data_AF-A8KQ92-F1
#
_entry.id   AF-A8KQ92-F1
#
_cell.length_a   1.000
_cell.length_b   1.000
_cell.length_c   1.000
_cell.angle_alpha   90.00
_cell.angle_beta   90.00
_cell.angle_gamma   90.00
#
_symmetry.space_group_name_H-M   'P 1'
#
loop_
_entity.id
_entity.type
_entity.pdbx_description
1 polymer ?
#
loop_
_entity_poly.entity_id
_entity_poly.type
_entity_poly.pdbx_seq_one_letter_code
_entity_poly.pdbx_strand_id
1 'polypeptide(L)' 'KSVYFAHCTSEMIFITHLLAEDPEKLAGPLLADTYVTLLKGRNAWYGQMLAKGEISLDMGDSIKGKG' A
#
# COMPACT_ATOMS: atom_id res chain seq x y z
N LYS A 1 1.81 10.09 -6.61
CA LYS A 1 2.20 9.18 -5.50
C LYS A 1 1.89 9.79 -4.13
N SER A 2 2.42 10.97 -3.80
CA SER A 2 2.22 11.58 -2.47
C SER A 2 0.77 11.97 -2.16
N VAL A 3 0.01 12.49 -3.15
CA VAL A 3 -1.42 12.82 -2.98
C VAL A 3 -2.27 11.58 -2.69
N TYR A 4 -2.07 10.50 -3.47
CA TYR A 4 -2.74 9.22 -3.23
C TYR A 4 -2.38 8.62 -1.87
N PHE A 5 -1.11 8.69 -1.47
CA PHE A 5 -0.67 8.24 -0.15
C PHE A 5 -1.38 9.00 0.98
N ALA A 6 -1.51 10.32 0.85
CA ALA A 6 -2.22 11.14 1.84
C ALA A 6 -3.70 10.76 1.95
N HIS A 7 -4.37 10.51 0.82
CA HIS A 7 -5.77 10.05 0.83
C HIS A 7 -5.92 8.68 1.48
N CYS A 8 -5.13 7.68 1.09
CA CYS A 8 -5.19 6.35 1.71
C CYS A 8 -4.87 6.39 3.21
N THR A 9 -3.92 7.25 3.62
CA THR A 9 -3.60 7.44 5.04
C THR A 9 -4.80 8.04 5.79
N SER A 10 -5.49 9.00 5.19
CA SER A 10 -6.68 9.62 5.79
C SER A 10 -7.84 8.61 5.94
N GLU A 11 -8.06 7.76 4.94
CA GLU A 11 -9.06 6.69 4.99
C GLU A 11 -8.73 5.65 6.06
N MET A 12 -7.47 5.22 6.14
CA MET A 12 -7.04 4.30 7.20
C MET A 12 -7.21 4.89 8.60
N ILE A 13 -6.88 6.17 8.78
CA ILE A 13 -7.10 6.89 10.04
C ILE A 13 -8.60 6.88 10.38
N PHE A 14 -9.45 7.23 9.41
CA PHE A 14 -10.91 7.24 9.61
C PHE A 14 -11.44 5.87 10.03
N ILE A 15 -11.08 4.80 9.31
CA ILE A 15 -11.49 3.43 9.63
C ILE A 15 -11.01 3.01 11.02
N THR A 16 -9.78 3.37 11.40
CA THR A 16 -9.22 3.02 12.70
C THR A 16 -10.00 3.70 13.84
N HIS A 17 -10.36 4.97 13.69
CA HIS A 17 -11.19 5.68 14.67
C HIS A 17 -12.62 5.13 14.75
N LEU A 18 -13.13 4.53 13.65
CA LEU A 18 -14.45 3.91 13.64
C LEU A 18 -14.46 2.55 14.37
N LEU A 19 -13.35 1.81 14.35
CA LEU A 19 -13.31 0.41 14.77
C LEU A 19 -12.56 0.15 16.08
N ALA A 20 -11.68 1.05 16.52
CA ALA A 20 -10.84 0.86 17.70
C ALA A 20 -11.26 1.79 18.85
N GLU A 21 -11.25 1.26 20.08
CA GLU A 21 -11.48 2.05 21.30
C GLU A 21 -10.33 3.04 21.59
N ASP A 22 -9.08 2.65 21.28
CA ASP A 22 -7.86 3.47 21.45
C ASP A 22 -7.08 3.60 20.11
N PRO A 23 -7.58 4.35 19.12
CA PRO A 23 -7.01 4.39 17.77
C PRO A 23 -5.57 4.96 17.70
N GLU A 24 -5.19 5.84 18.63
CA GLU A 24 -3.89 6.51 18.66
C GLU A 24 -2.73 5.53 18.86
N LYS A 25 -2.96 4.42 19.56
CA LYS A 25 -1.95 3.37 19.78
C LYS A 25 -1.55 2.69 18.47
N LEU A 26 -2.39 2.76 17.44
CA LEU A 26 -2.17 2.15 16.13
C LEU A 26 -1.58 3.12 15.10
N ALA A 27 -1.56 4.43 15.35
CA ALA A 27 -1.17 5.43 14.37
C ALA A 27 0.25 5.21 13.80
N GLY A 28 1.22 4.90 14.67
CA GLY A 28 2.62 4.62 14.27
C GLY A 28 2.75 3.37 13.40
N PRO A 29 2.32 2.18 13.89
CA PRO A 29 2.33 0.94 13.11
C PRO A 29 1.59 1.05 11.77
N LEU A 30 0.40 1.67 11.77
CA LEU A 30 -0.40 1.83 10.56
C LEU A 30 0.32 2.72 9.54
N LEU A 31 0.85 3.89 9.95
CA LEU A 31 1.59 4.77 9.04
C LEU A 31 2.79 4.07 8.41
N ALA A 32 3.54 3.29 9.20
CA ALA A 32 4.70 2.54 8.71
C ALA A 32 4.29 1.50 7.66
N ASP A 33 3.23 0.74 7.92
CA ASP A 33 2.77 -0.31 7.02
C ASP A 33 2.12 0.25 5.75
N THR A 34 1.33 1.33 5.85
CA THR A 34 0.80 2.08 4.69
C THR A 34 1.94 2.60 3.81
N TYR A 35 3.00 3.15 4.44
CA TYR A 35 4.17 3.67 3.72
C TYR A 35 4.88 2.56 2.93
N VAL A 36 5.17 1.43 3.58
CA VAL A 36 5.78 0.29 2.90
C VAL A 36 4.87 -0.17 1.77
N THR A 37 3.59 -0.43 2.04
CA THR A 37 2.64 -0.96 1.05
C THR A 37 2.51 -0.08 -0.19
N LEU A 38 2.31 1.24 0.00
CA LEU A 38 2.00 2.13 -1.11
C LEU A 38 3.23 2.68 -1.83
N LEU A 39 4.39 2.75 -1.17
CA LEU A 39 5.54 3.47 -1.72
C LEU A 39 6.81 2.64 -1.92
N LYS A 40 7.01 1.53 -1.19
CA LYS A 40 8.29 0.78 -1.25
C LYS A 40 8.18 -0.76 -1.41
N GLY A 41 7.05 -1.34 -1.05
CA GLY A 41 6.82 -2.78 -0.96
C GLY A 41 6.58 -3.45 -2.31
N ARG A 42 6.20 -4.74 -2.27
CA ARG A 42 5.89 -5.52 -3.48
C ARG A 42 4.71 -4.94 -4.24
N ASN A 43 3.67 -4.48 -3.55
CA ASN A 43 2.48 -3.85 -4.18
C ASN A 43 2.85 -2.62 -5.01
N ALA A 44 3.67 -1.72 -4.46
CA ALA A 44 4.17 -0.55 -5.19
C ALA A 44 5.01 -0.94 -6.43
N TRP A 45 5.78 -2.01 -6.35
CA TRP A 45 6.57 -2.51 -7.48
C TRP A 45 5.70 -3.15 -8.56
N TYR A 46 4.73 -3.99 -8.19
CA TYR A 46 3.78 -4.56 -9.16
C TYR A 46 3.07 -3.44 -9.92
N GLY A 47 2.57 -2.42 -9.23
CA GLY A 47 1.95 -1.27 -9.89
C GLY A 47 2.90 -0.54 -10.85
N GLN A 48 4.19 -0.42 -10.50
CA GLN A 48 5.19 0.18 -11.39
C GLN A 48 5.50 -0.68 -12.61
N MET A 49 5.68 -1.99 -12.44
CA MET A 49 5.95 -2.90 -13.55
C MET A 49 4.75 -2.98 -14.49
N LEU A 50 3.54 -2.99 -13.95
CA LEU A 50 2.30 -2.98 -14.74
C LEU A 50 2.19 -1.69 -15.56
N ALA A 51 2.44 -0.53 -14.94
CA ALA A 51 2.40 0.76 -15.64
C ALA A 51 3.43 0.88 -16.77
N LYS A 52 4.54 0.13 -16.70
CA LYS A 52 5.56 0.07 -17.74
C LYS A 52 5.30 -1.02 -18.80
N GLY A 53 4.30 -1.88 -18.59
CA GLY A 53 4.07 -3.07 -19.42
C GLY A 53 5.13 -4.16 -19.24
N GLU A 54 5.94 -4.09 -18.18
CA GLU A 54 6.94 -5.13 -17.84
C GLU A 54 6.30 -6.37 -17.21
N ILE A 55 5.10 -6.21 -16.64
CA ILE A 55 4.24 -7.33 -16.24
C ILE A 55 2.82 -7.11 -16.76
N SER A 56 2.09 -8.21 -16.96
CA SER A 56 0.75 -8.20 -17.53
C SER A 56 -0.11 -9.34 -16.98
N LEU A 57 -1.42 -9.25 -17.19
CA LEU A 57 -2.41 -10.17 -16.63
C LEU A 57 -2.24 -11.62 -17.14
N ASP A 58 -1.70 -11.80 -18.33
CA ASP A 58 -1.44 -13.09 -18.98
C ASP A 58 -0.24 -13.84 -18.36
N MET A 59 0.58 -13.19 -17.54
CA MET A 59 1.68 -13.85 -16.83
C MET A 59 1.22 -14.79 -15.70
N GLY A 60 -0.06 -14.74 -15.32
CA GLY A 60 -0.65 -15.59 -14.28
C GLY A 60 -0.05 -15.36 -12.89
N ASP A 61 -0.04 -16.40 -12.06
CA ASP A 61 0.27 -16.28 -10.63
C ASP A 61 1.77 -16.18 -10.31
N SER A 62 2.66 -16.28 -11.31
CA SER A 62 4.11 -16.34 -11.10
C SER A 62 4.84 -15.20 -11.81
N ILE A 63 5.11 -14.13 -11.06
CA ILE A 63 5.88 -12.97 -11.53
C ILE A 63 7.26 -12.98 -10.87
N LYS A 64 8.30 -13.29 -11.65
CA LYS A 64 9.70 -13.26 -11.19
C LYS A 64 10.23 -11.81 -11.18
N GLY A 65 10.98 -11.41 -10.14
CA GLY A 65 11.78 -10.16 -10.20
C GLY A 65 11.82 -9.27 -8.95
N LYS A 66 10.96 -9.47 -7.94
CA LYS A 66 11.11 -8.76 -6.66
C LYS A 66 10.90 -9.70 -5.47
N GLY A 67 12.00 -10.32 -5.03
CA GLY A 67 12.09 -11.13 -3.82
C GLY A 67 11.38 -12.46 -3.97
#